data_AF-A0A1H9YCN4-F1
#
_entry.id   AF-A0A1H9YCN4-F1
#
_cell.length_a   1.000
_cell.length_b   1.000
_cell.length_c   1.000
_cell.angle_alpha   90.00
_cell.angle_beta   90.00
_cell.angle_gamma   90.00
#
_symmetry.space_group_name_H-M   'P 1'
#
loop_
_entity.id
_entity.type
_entity.pdbx_description
1 polymer ?
#
loop_
_entity_poly.entity_id
_entity_poly.type
_entity_poly.pdbx_seq_one_letter_code
_entity_poly.pdbx_strand_id
1 'polypeptide(L)'
;MWSKRIQREIDDLVAQGWRIEEETPDRVVMVDRKYGSVGSHILVALLTFWFSLGVGNVVWAAYNYVANSQRRVLWDDGDACPGCGAAVPATADYCPSCGEALERGVDPTGAITCPDCAAVVTDGSRYCPACGATLSSALDTAS
;
A
#
# COMPACT_ATOMS: atom_id res chain seq x y z
N MET A 1 -2.85 -14.91 7.78
CA MET A 1 -1.67 -14.82 8.67
C MET A 1 -0.72 -13.87 7.96
N TRP A 2 -0.42 -12.73 8.57
CA TRP A 2 0.35 -11.65 7.94
C TRP A 2 1.76 -12.10 7.54
N SER A 3 2.31 -11.50 6.48
CA SER A 3 3.72 -11.67 6.14
C SER A 3 4.63 -11.17 7.27
N LYS A 4 5.81 -11.79 7.43
CA LYS A 4 6.81 -11.35 8.43
C LYS A 4 7.27 -9.91 8.23
N ARG A 5 7.11 -9.35 7.03
CA ARG A 5 7.39 -7.95 6.73
C ARG A 5 6.35 -7.05 7.38
N ILE A 6 5.07 -7.26 7.07
CA ILE A 6 3.98 -6.46 7.62
C ILE A 6 3.93 -6.57 9.13
N GLN A 7 4.18 -7.76 9.67
CA GLN A 7 4.20 -7.94 11.11
C GLN A 7 5.26 -7.06 11.79
N ARG A 8 6.47 -6.97 11.23
CA ARG A 8 7.52 -6.07 11.75
C ARG A 8 7.15 -4.59 11.62
N GLU A 9 6.49 -4.22 10.52
CA GLU A 9 6.06 -2.83 10.30
C GLU A 9 4.93 -2.43 11.25
N ILE A 10 3.97 -3.32 11.49
CA ILE A 10 2.93 -3.16 12.51
C ILE A 10 3.58 -3.03 13.90
N ASP A 11 4.52 -3.92 14.25
CA ASP A 11 5.19 -3.90 15.56
C ASP A 11 5.93 -2.57 15.79
N ASP A 12 6.64 -2.06 14.78
CA ASP A 12 7.34 -0.76 14.83
C ASP A 12 6.36 0.41 14.98
N LEU A 13 5.27 0.42 14.22
CA LEU A 13 4.26 1.48 14.31
C LEU A 13 3.53 1.46 15.66
N VAL A 14 3.20 0.27 16.19
CA VAL A 14 2.63 0.14 17.53
C VAL A 14 3.61 0.64 18.59
N ALA A 15 4.91 0.34 18.47
CA ALA A 15 5.94 0.85 19.37
C ALA A 15 6.05 2.39 19.33
N GLN A 16 5.81 2.99 18.16
CA GLN A 16 5.73 4.46 17.98
C GLN A 16 4.42 5.07 18.49
N GLY A 17 3.47 4.27 18.97
CA GLY A 17 2.19 4.72 19.53
C GLY A 17 1.02 4.78 18.54
N TRP A 18 1.21 4.27 17.32
CA TRP A 18 0.11 4.10 16.37
C TRP A 18 -0.87 3.04 16.87
N ARG A 19 -2.14 3.19 16.49
CA ARG A 19 -3.18 2.21 16.83
C ARG A 19 -3.79 1.63 15.57
N ILE A 20 -4.19 0.36 15.66
CA ILE A 20 -4.91 -0.32 14.60
C ILE A 20 -6.37 0.11 14.64
N GLU A 21 -6.90 0.56 13.51
CA GLU A 21 -8.30 0.98 13.36
C GLU A 21 -9.13 -0.12 12.70
N GLU A 22 -8.57 -0.76 11.67
CA GLU A 22 -9.24 -1.80 10.89
C GLU A 22 -8.21 -2.86 10.48
N GLU A 23 -8.54 -4.14 10.71
CA GLU A 23 -7.79 -5.30 10.25
C GLU A 23 -8.64 -6.07 9.24
N THR A 24 -8.20 -6.12 7.99
CA THR A 24 -8.77 -7.02 6.99
C THR A 24 -7.71 -8.05 6.58
N PRO A 25 -8.04 -9.16 5.89
CA PRO A 25 -7.03 -10.16 5.52
C PRO A 25 -5.92 -9.65 4.59
N ASP A 26 -6.19 -8.59 3.83
CA ASP A 26 -5.35 -7.99 2.79
C ASP A 26 -4.57 -6.74 3.26
N ARG A 27 -5.12 -6.00 4.24
CA ARG A 27 -4.54 -4.74 4.70
C ARG A 27 -4.80 -4.43 6.17
N VAL A 28 -3.87 -3.71 6.79
CA VAL A 28 -4.05 -3.12 8.12
C VAL A 28 -4.09 -1.61 8.00
N VAL A 29 -5.12 -1.01 8.58
CA VAL A 29 -5.22 0.44 8.71
C VAL A 29 -4.72 0.85 10.08
N MET A 30 -3.72 1.72 10.09
CA MET A 30 -3.17 2.30 11.32
C MET A 30 -3.38 3.81 11.35
N VAL A 31 -3.66 4.33 12.53
CA VAL A 31 -3.89 5.76 12.78
C VAL A 31 -3.02 6.26 13.94
N ASP A 32 -2.36 7.40 13.72
CA ASP A 32 -1.73 8.20 14.77
C ASP A 32 -2.57 9.46 15.03
N ARG A 33 -2.98 9.65 16.29
CA ARG A 33 -3.81 10.77 16.72
C ARG A 33 -2.95 11.80 17.43
N LYS A 34 -2.63 12.90 16.75
CA LYS A 34 -1.85 14.02 17.31
C LYS A 34 -2.78 15.00 18.01
N TYR A 35 -2.77 14.97 19.34
CA TYR A 35 -3.61 15.86 20.16
C TYR A 35 -2.99 17.26 20.37
N GLY A 36 -1.77 17.52 19.91
CA GLY A 36 -1.03 18.77 20.22
C GLY A 36 -0.34 18.72 21.60
N SER A 37 0.53 19.69 21.91
CA SER A 37 1.30 19.69 23.16
C SER A 37 0.47 20.22 24.34
N VAL A 38 0.68 19.70 25.55
CA VAL A 38 0.02 20.19 26.77
C VAL A 38 0.25 21.70 26.97
N GLY A 39 1.43 22.20 26.64
CA GLY A 39 1.75 23.63 26.66
C GLY A 39 0.90 24.45 25.69
N SER A 40 0.68 23.97 24.46
CA SER A 40 -0.21 24.64 23.50
C SER A 40 -1.65 24.67 24.00
N HIS A 41 -2.13 23.60 24.63
CA HIS A 41 -3.47 23.58 25.23
C HIS A 41 -3.60 24.59 26.38
N ILE A 42 -2.58 24.73 27.23
CA ILE A 42 -2.56 25.70 28.33
C ILE A 42 -2.55 27.14 27.79
N LEU A 43 -1.72 27.44 26.79
CA LEU A 43 -1.63 28.76 26.18
C LEU A 43 -2.97 29.16 25.54
N VAL A 44 -3.55 28.28 24.73
CA VAL A 44 -4.84 28.53 24.10
C VAL A 44 -5.93 28.64 25.16
N ALA A 45 -5.96 27.80 26.19
CA ALA A 45 -6.91 27.91 27.29
C ALA A 45 -6.83 29.27 27.99
N LEU A 46 -5.63 29.77 28.32
CA LEU A 46 -5.45 31.08 28.95
C LEU A 46 -5.92 32.24 28.05
N LEU A 47 -5.59 32.19 26.75
CA LEU A 47 -5.97 33.24 25.81
C LEU A 47 -7.46 33.22 25.44
N THR A 48 -8.07 32.03 25.36
CA THR A 48 -9.46 31.85 24.90
C THR A 48 -10.49 31.82 26.04
N PHE A 49 -10.08 31.51 27.28
CA PHE A 49 -10.94 31.62 28.46
C PHE A 49 -11.29 33.08 28.77
N TRP A 50 -10.34 34.00 28.58
CA TRP A 50 -10.55 35.44 28.84
C TRP A 50 -11.39 36.15 27.76
N PHE A 51 -11.31 35.73 26.49
CA PHE A 51 -11.98 36.43 25.38
C PHE A 51 -13.11 35.66 24.67
N SER A 52 -13.25 34.34 24.86
CA SER A 52 -14.23 33.52 24.10
C SER A 52 -14.99 32.48 24.91
N LEU A 53 -14.89 32.51 26.26
CA LEU A 53 -15.50 31.50 27.14
C LEU A 53 -15.15 30.05 26.75
N GLY A 54 -13.97 29.84 26.14
CA GLY A 54 -13.48 28.51 25.76
C GLY A 54 -13.95 27.95 24.41
N VAL A 55 -14.85 28.63 23.67
CA VAL A 55 -15.31 28.16 22.34
C VAL A 55 -14.14 28.08 21.34
N GLY A 56 -13.24 29.08 21.38
CA GLY A 56 -12.03 29.06 20.55
C GLY A 56 -11.13 27.85 20.83
N ASN A 57 -11.06 27.40 22.09
CA ASN A 57 -10.25 26.25 22.47
C ASN A 57 -10.83 24.94 21.92
N VAL A 58 -12.16 24.77 22.00
CA VAL A 58 -12.84 23.58 21.45
C VAL A 58 -12.66 23.50 19.94
N VAL A 59 -12.83 24.63 19.23
CA VAL A 59 -12.63 24.68 17.77
C VAL A 59 -11.18 24.40 17.41
N TRP A 60 -10.20 24.96 18.13
CA TRP A 60 -8.78 24.74 17.87
C TRP A 60 -8.32 23.31 18.18
N ALA A 61 -8.83 22.70 19.26
CA ALA A 61 -8.57 21.30 19.61
C ALA A 61 -9.19 20.35 18.57
N ALA A 62 -10.43 20.62 18.15
CA ALA A 62 -11.08 19.86 17.08
C ALA A 62 -10.31 19.99 15.76
N TYR A 63 -9.89 21.22 15.39
CA TYR A 63 -9.07 21.45 14.21
C TYR A 63 -7.76 20.68 14.26
N ASN A 64 -6.98 20.75 15.34
CA ASN A 64 -5.71 20.03 15.41
C ASN A 64 -5.88 18.51 15.41
N TYR A 65 -6.91 18.02 16.10
CA TYR A 65 -7.21 16.60 16.15
C TYR A 65 -7.55 16.04 14.76
N VAL A 66 -8.34 16.77 13.97
CA VAL A 66 -8.76 16.35 12.63
C VAL A 66 -7.69 16.64 11.58
N ALA A 67 -7.02 17.79 11.64
CA ALA A 67 -6.07 18.22 10.62
C ALA A 67 -4.70 17.53 10.73
N ASN A 68 -4.28 17.10 11.94
CA ASN A 68 -2.97 16.47 12.14
C ASN A 68 -3.02 14.96 12.38
N SER A 69 -4.18 14.32 12.27
CA SER A 69 -4.25 12.86 12.34
C SER A 69 -3.64 12.24 11.08
N GLN A 70 -2.73 11.29 11.25
CA GLN A 70 -2.15 10.54 10.13
C GLN A 70 -2.78 9.15 10.05
N ARG A 71 -3.19 8.75 8.84
CA ARG A 71 -3.70 7.41 8.55
C ARG A 71 -2.79 6.75 7.53
N ARG A 72 -2.33 5.54 7.82
CA ARG A 72 -1.50 4.73 6.92
C ARG A 72 -2.16 3.38 6.70
N VAL A 73 -2.14 2.91 5.46
CA VAL A 73 -2.65 1.60 5.06
C VAL A 73 -1.47 0.73 4.68
N LEU A 74 -1.32 -0.39 5.39
CA LEU A 74 -0.28 -1.38 5.18
C LEU A 74 -0.87 -2.55 4.39
N TRP A 75 -0.30 -2.86 3.24
CA TRP A 75 -0.74 -3.94 2.35
C TRP A 75 0.16 -5.17 2.50
N ASP A 76 -0.42 -6.37 2.55
CA ASP A 76 0.36 -7.61 2.74
C ASP A 76 1.15 -8.07 1.52
N ASP A 77 0.93 -7.45 0.37
CA ASP A 77 1.32 -8.05 -0.90
C ASP A 77 2.81 -7.81 -1.31
N GLY A 78 3.56 -6.97 -0.60
CA GLY A 78 4.96 -6.65 -0.96
C GLY A 78 6.01 -7.68 -0.50
N ASP A 79 6.91 -8.08 -1.39
CA ASP A 79 8.04 -8.97 -1.12
C ASP A 79 9.39 -8.24 -1.22
N ALA A 80 10.45 -8.84 -0.65
CA ALA A 80 11.81 -8.38 -0.88
C ALA A 80 12.28 -8.76 -2.29
N CYS A 81 13.00 -7.85 -2.95
CA CYS A 81 13.65 -8.11 -4.22
C CYS A 81 14.70 -9.22 -4.04
N PRO A 82 14.70 -10.29 -4.86
CA PRO A 82 15.72 -11.35 -4.78
C PRO A 82 17.12 -10.86 -5.19
N GLY A 83 17.22 -9.83 -6.04
CA GLY A 83 18.49 -9.31 -6.53
C GLY A 83 19.23 -8.41 -5.53
N CYS A 84 18.51 -7.55 -4.81
CA CYS A 84 19.13 -6.55 -3.92
C CYS A 84 18.56 -6.51 -2.48
N GLY A 85 17.50 -7.26 -2.19
CA GLY A 85 16.84 -7.25 -0.88
C GLY A 85 15.99 -6.01 -0.58
N ALA A 86 15.92 -5.02 -1.49
CA ALA A 86 15.07 -3.85 -1.32
C ALA A 86 13.58 -4.25 -1.29
N ALA A 87 12.78 -3.49 -0.55
CA ALA A 87 11.33 -3.71 -0.50
C ALA A 87 10.70 -3.32 -1.85
N VAL A 88 9.86 -4.21 -2.41
CA VAL A 88 9.18 -3.95 -3.68
C VAL A 88 7.69 -4.23 -3.53
N PRO A 89 6.79 -3.35 -4.04
CA PRO A 89 5.36 -3.64 -4.05
C PRO A 89 5.05 -4.89 -4.88
N ALA A 90 4.00 -5.62 -4.49
CA ALA A 90 3.53 -6.83 -5.16
C ALA A 90 3.30 -6.66 -6.66
N THR A 91 2.81 -5.49 -7.03
CA THR A 91 2.35 -5.14 -8.36
C THR A 91 3.47 -4.60 -9.25
N ALA A 92 4.71 -4.55 -8.75
CA ALA A 92 5.82 -4.05 -9.55
C ALA A 92 6.44 -5.17 -10.37
N ASP A 93 6.49 -4.95 -11.68
CA ASP A 93 7.16 -5.84 -12.64
C ASP A 93 8.70 -5.80 -12.49
N TYR A 94 9.23 -4.70 -11.93
CA TYR A 94 10.66 -4.48 -11.74
C TYR A 94 10.96 -3.87 -10.38
N CYS A 95 12.12 -4.19 -9.81
CA CYS A 95 12.59 -3.58 -8.59
C CYS A 95 12.98 -2.10 -8.83
N PRO A 96 12.35 -1.12 -8.15
CA PRO A 96 12.68 0.29 -8.33
C PRO A 96 14.06 0.66 -7.77
N SER A 97 14.68 -0.21 -6.97
CA SER A 97 15.99 0.04 -6.37
C SER A 97 17.16 -0.49 -7.20
N CYS A 98 16.99 -1.63 -7.88
CA CYS A 98 18.09 -2.26 -8.64
C CYS A 98 17.76 -2.63 -10.08
N GLY A 99 16.50 -2.50 -10.51
CA GLY A 99 16.06 -2.82 -11.87
C GLY A 99 15.85 -4.31 -12.16
N GLU A 100 15.99 -5.19 -11.16
CA GLU A 100 15.75 -6.63 -11.31
C GLU A 100 14.29 -6.90 -11.68
N ALA A 101 14.05 -7.74 -12.68
CA ALA A 101 12.70 -8.17 -13.05
C ALA A 101 12.11 -9.06 -11.95
N LEU A 102 10.87 -8.81 -11.55
CA LEU A 102 10.18 -9.60 -10.55
C LEU A 102 9.20 -10.55 -11.23
N GLU A 103 9.45 -11.86 -11.14
CA GLU A 103 8.61 -12.89 -11.77
C GLU A 103 7.25 -13.12 -11.06
N ARG A 104 6.72 -12.14 -10.34
CA ARG A 104 5.46 -12.24 -9.57
C ARG A 104 4.28 -11.48 -10.16
N GLY A 105 4.44 -10.89 -11.35
CA GLY A 105 3.35 -10.26 -12.12
C GLY A 105 2.54 -11.23 -13.00
N VAL A 106 2.37 -12.49 -12.59
CA VAL A 106 1.55 -13.46 -13.35
C VAL A 106 0.55 -14.12 -12.40
N ASP A 107 -0.71 -13.72 -12.56
CA ASP A 107 -1.86 -14.50 -12.13
C ASP A 107 -1.73 -15.95 -12.67
N PRO A 108 -1.73 -17.00 -11.83
CA PRO A 108 -1.23 -18.33 -12.20
C PRO A 108 -2.17 -19.15 -13.10
N THR A 109 -3.14 -18.56 -13.80
CA THR A 109 -4.14 -19.37 -14.52
C THR A 109 -4.37 -19.06 -16.00
N GLY A 110 -3.65 -18.10 -16.58
CA GLY A 110 -3.77 -17.76 -18.00
C GLY A 110 -2.55 -18.20 -18.80
N ALA A 111 -2.37 -19.48 -19.12
CA ALA A 111 -1.37 -19.90 -20.11
C ALA A 111 -2.08 -20.31 -21.40
N ILE A 112 -1.73 -19.67 -22.51
CA ILE A 112 -2.21 -19.99 -23.86
C ILE A 112 -1.07 -20.62 -24.67
N THR A 113 -1.42 -21.53 -25.58
CA THR A 113 -0.45 -22.12 -26.51
C THR A 113 -0.43 -21.30 -27.79
N CYS A 114 0.76 -20.87 -28.22
CA CYS A 114 0.93 -20.16 -29.47
C CYS A 114 0.55 -21.08 -30.65
N PRO A 115 -0.37 -20.66 -31.55
CA PRO A 115 -0.79 -21.50 -32.69
C PRO A 115 0.31 -21.72 -33.73
N ASP A 116 1.30 -20.83 -33.82
CA ASP A 116 2.32 -20.88 -34.88
C ASP A 116 3.57 -21.70 -34.52
N CYS A 117 3.94 -21.75 -33.25
CA CYS A 117 5.16 -22.45 -32.79
C CYS A 117 4.96 -23.40 -31.61
N ALA A 118 3.74 -23.52 -31.10
CA ALA A 118 3.37 -24.33 -29.94
C ALA A 118 4.09 -23.96 -28.62
N ALA A 119 4.77 -22.82 -28.55
CA ALA A 119 5.31 -22.30 -27.30
C ALA A 119 4.16 -21.96 -26.33
N VAL A 120 4.38 -22.23 -25.04
CA VAL A 120 3.47 -21.82 -23.96
C VAL A 120 3.72 -20.35 -23.66
N VAL A 121 2.67 -19.53 -23.70
CA VAL A 121 2.74 -18.07 -23.56
C VAL A 121 1.69 -17.60 -22.53
N THR A 122 1.97 -16.51 -21.83
CA THR A 122 1.02 -15.89 -20.89
C THR A 122 -0.18 -15.31 -21.64
N ASP A 123 -1.38 -15.57 -21.14
CA ASP A 123 -2.64 -15.02 -21.61
C ASP A 123 -2.62 -13.49 -21.54
N GLY A 124 -3.17 -12.84 -22.57
CA GLY A 124 -3.07 -11.38 -22.74
C GLY A 124 -1.79 -10.86 -23.41
N SER A 125 -0.82 -11.73 -23.74
CA SER A 125 0.35 -11.33 -24.54
C SER A 125 -0.07 -10.91 -25.95
N ARG A 126 0.38 -9.75 -26.45
CA ARG A 126 0.10 -9.31 -27.83
C ARG A 126 0.90 -10.08 -28.88
N TYR A 127 2.08 -10.57 -28.50
CA TYR A 127 3.03 -11.28 -29.36
C TYR A 127 3.63 -12.49 -28.64
N CYS A 128 3.95 -13.54 -29.39
CA CYS A 128 4.67 -14.70 -28.90
C CYS A 128 6.17 -14.38 -28.74
N PRO A 129 6.77 -14.55 -27.54
CA PRO A 129 8.18 -14.26 -27.34
C PRO A 129 9.12 -15.27 -28.02
N ALA A 130 8.62 -16.46 -28.38
CA ALA A 130 9.41 -17.50 -29.03
C ALA A 130 9.54 -17.33 -30.55
N CYS A 131 8.50 -16.83 -31.22
CA CYS A 131 8.46 -16.75 -32.69
C CYS A 131 8.04 -15.38 -33.25
N GLY A 132 7.60 -14.44 -32.41
CA GLY A 132 7.17 -13.10 -32.82
C GLY A 132 5.74 -13.01 -33.39
N ALA A 133 4.99 -14.12 -33.44
CA ALA A 133 3.62 -14.13 -33.95
C ALA A 133 2.66 -13.28 -33.10
N THR A 134 1.68 -12.62 -33.73
CA THR A 134 0.63 -11.85 -33.04
C THR A 134 -0.44 -12.76 -32.45
N LEU A 135 -0.77 -12.61 -31.17
CA LEU A 135 -1.75 -13.45 -30.46
C LEU A 135 -3.14 -12.79 -30.34
N SER A 136 -3.30 -11.55 -30.84
CA SER A 136 -4.51 -10.70 -30.75
C SER A 136 -5.75 -11.24 -31.46
N SER A 137 -5.69 -12.38 -32.17
CA SER A 137 -6.80 -12.94 -32.95
C SER A 137 -7.29 -14.31 -32.46
N ALA A 138 -6.67 -14.91 -31.43
CA ALA A 138 -7.05 -16.23 -30.94
C ALA A 138 -8.21 -16.23 -29.92
N LEU A 139 -8.51 -15.08 -29.29
CA LEU A 139 -9.55 -14.97 -28.25
C LEU A 139 -10.96 -14.68 -28.81
N ASP A 140 -11.08 -14.17 -30.04
CA ASP A 140 -12.37 -13.72 -30.59
C ASP A 140 -13.20 -14.82 -31.28
N THR A 141 -12.73 -16.06 -31.36
CA THR A 141 -13.45 -17.15 -32.10
C THR A 141 -14.17 -18.15 -31.18
N ALA A 142 -14.25 -17.89 -29.88
CA ALA A 142 -14.88 -18.79 -28.90
C ALA A 142 -16.10 -18.16 -28.19
N SER A 143 -17.00 -17.53 -28.95
CA SER A 143 -18.38 -17.20 -28.53
C SER A 143 -19.38 -17.82 -29.50
#